data_AF-A0AAE4ALS0-F1
#
_entry.id   AF-A0AAE4ALS0-F1
#
_cell.length_a   1.000
_cell.length_b   1.000
_cell.length_c   1.000
_cell.angle_alpha   90.00
_cell.angle_beta   90.00
_cell.angle_gamma   90.00
#
_symmetry.space_group_name_H-M   'P 1'
#
loop_
_entity.id
_entity.type
_entity.pdbx_description
1 polymer ?
#
loop_
_entity_poly.entity_id
_entity_poly.type
_entity_poly.pdbx_seq_one_letter_code
_entity_poly.pdbx_strand_id
1 'polypeptide(L)' 'MEDVEACRLQLQQEGLQVTDIIAPNPAAEFFFTKDPNGVEIQFINHGA' A
#
# COMPACT_ATOMS: atom_id res chain seq x y z
N MET A 1 2.90 -12.79 -3.41
CA MET A 1 3.17 -11.96 -2.21
C MET A 1 4.18 -10.83 -2.50
N GLU A 2 4.73 -10.72 -3.73
CA GLU A 2 5.81 -9.77 -4.04
C GLU A 2 5.31 -8.38 -4.48
N ASP A 3 4.05 -8.22 -4.93
CA ASP A 3 3.58 -6.95 -5.51
C ASP A 3 3.26 -5.83 -4.50
N VAL A 4 2.61 -6.13 -3.37
CA VAL A 4 2.14 -5.08 -2.44
C VAL A 4 3.30 -4.42 -1.69
N GLU A 5 4.28 -5.22 -1.26
CA GLU A 5 5.45 -4.71 -0.55
C GLU A 5 6.37 -3.92 -1.49
N ALA A 6 6.59 -4.41 -2.72
CA ALA A 6 7.36 -3.70 -3.74
C ALA A 6 6.70 -2.35 -4.10
N CYS A 7 5.38 -2.32 -4.27
CA CYS A 7 4.64 -1.08 -4.54
C CYS A 7 4.77 -0.08 -3.39
N ARG A 8 4.62 -0.52 -2.13
CA ARG A 8 4.80 0.31 -0.94
C ARG A 8 6.21 0.90 -0.87
N LEU A 9 7.24 0.09 -1.08
CA LEU A 9 8.63 0.53 -1.05
C LEU A 9 8.93 1.57 -2.14
N GLN A 10 8.40 1.37 -3.35
CA GLN A 10 8.57 2.33 -4.44
C GLN A 10 7.92 3.68 -4.07
N LEU A 11 6.68 3.68 -3.59
CA LEU A 11 5.98 4.91 -3.20
C LEU A 11 6.69 5.63 -2.03
N GLN A 12 7.29 4.87 -1.11
CA GLN A 12 8.12 5.43 -0.05
C GLN A 12 9.40 6.09 -0.60
N GLN A 13 10.04 5.49 -1.59
CA GLN A 13 11.21 6.06 -2.28
C GLN A 13 10.86 7.32 -3.09
N GLU A 14 9.65 7.39 -3.63
CA GLU A 14 9.11 8.57 -4.32
C GLU A 14 8.74 9.72 -3.36
N GLY A 15 8.87 9.50 -2.04
CA GLY A 15 8.65 10.51 -1.00
C GLY A 15 7.19 10.65 -0.56
N LEU A 16 6.33 9.70 -0.89
CA LEU A 16 4.94 9.66 -0.44
C LEU A 16 4.85 9.07 0.97
N GLN A 17 3.87 9.53 1.74
CA GLN A 17 3.60 8.97 3.06
C GLN A 17 2.80 7.68 2.91
N VAL A 18 3.46 6.54 3.15
CA VAL A 18 2.83 5.23 3.11
C VAL A 18 2.62 4.67 4.52
N THR A 19 1.51 3.96 4.73
CA THR A 19 1.25 3.22 5.98
C THR A 19 1.94 1.85 5.97
N ASP A 20 1.87 1.15 7.10
CA ASP A 20 2.16 -0.29 7.14
C ASP A 20 1.12 -1.10 6.35
N ILE A 21 1.52 -2.32 5.98
CA ILE A 21 0.63 -3.28 5.33
C ILE A 21 -0.34 -3.84 6.39
N ILE A 22 -1.61 -3.83 6.04
CA ILE A 22 -2.71 -4.36 6.84
C ILE A 22 -3.20 -5.63 6.15
N ALA A 23 -3.15 -6.75 6.87
CA ALA A 23 -3.56 -8.07 6.38
C ALA A 23 -4.59 -8.68 7.34
N PRO A 24 -5.89 -8.34 7.22
CA PRO A 24 -6.92 -8.85 8.14
C PRO A 24 -7.22 -10.34 7.93
N ASN A 25 -6.90 -10.88 6.75
CA ASN A 25 -7.03 -12.29 6.42
C ASN A 25 -6.04 -12.67 5.30
N PRO A 26 -5.78 -13.98 5.07
CA PRO A 26 -4.82 -14.42 4.06
C PRO A 26 -5.16 -14.08 2.59
N ALA A 27 -6.39 -13.65 2.32
CA ALA A 27 -6.86 -13.33 0.97
C ALA A 27 -6.81 -11.82 0.66
N ALA A 28 -6.43 -10.99 1.63
CA ALA A 28 -6.41 -9.54 1.48
C ALA A 28 -5.22 -8.91 2.20
N GLU A 29 -4.43 -8.15 1.45
CA GLU A 29 -3.33 -7.33 1.96
C GLU A 29 -3.48 -5.93 1.35
N PHE A 30 -3.39 -4.88 2.17
CA PHE A 30 -3.52 -3.51 1.69
C PHE A 30 -2.70 -2.50 2.48
N PHE A 31 -2.45 -1.33 1.88
CA PHE A 31 -1.86 -0.19 2.55
C PHE A 31 -2.44 1.11 2.00
N PHE A 32 -2.19 2.22 2.68
CA PHE A 32 -2.61 3.55 2.25
C PHE A 32 -1.39 4.40 1.91
N THR A 33 -1.56 5.28 0.93
CA THR A 33 -0.65 6.38 0.69
C THR A 33 -1.40 7.70 0.77
N LYS A 34 -0.72 8.74 1.27
CA LYS A 34 -1.22 10.10 1.28
C LYS A 34 -0.37 10.96 0.37
N ASP A 35 -1.00 11.59 -0.60
CA ASP A 35 -0.33 12.55 -1.46
C ASP A 35 -0.24 13.93 -0.76
N PRO A 36 0.63 14.83 -1.24
CA PRO A 36 0.79 16.17 -0.67
C PRO A 36 -0.48 17.02 -0.65
N ASN A 37 -1.42 16.77 -1.56
CA ASN A 37 -2.71 17.46 -1.64
C ASN A 37 -3.74 16.90 -0.64
N GLY A 38 -3.38 15.84 0.10
CA GLY A 38 -4.19 15.24 1.15
C GLY A 38 -5.17 14.17 0.68
N VAL A 39 -5.08 13.71 -0.57
CA VAL A 39 -5.81 12.56 -1.08
C VAL A 39 -5.20 11.28 -0.51
N GLU A 40 -6.06 10.44 0.02
CA GLU A 40 -5.71 9.11 0.50
C GLU A 40 -6.05 8.08 -0.59
N ILE A 41 -5.08 7.24 -0.95
CA ILE A 41 -5.23 6.19 -1.95
C ILE A 41 -4.97 4.85 -1.26
N GLN A 42 -5.89 3.90 -1.44
CA GLN A 42 -5.78 2.54 -0.92
C GLN A 42 -5.30 1.58 -2.02
N PHE A 43 -4.23 0.84 -1.74
CA PHE A 43 -3.75 -0.24 -2.59
C PHE A 43 -4.14 -1.57 -1.96
N ILE A 44 -4.91 -2.39 -2.68
CA ILE A 44 -5.38 -3.70 -2.21
C ILE A 44 -4.88 -4.76 -3.18
N ASN A 45 -4.28 -5.81 -2.65
CA ASN A 45 -4.02 -7.04 -3.39
C ASN A 45 -5.06 -8.09 -2.97
N HIS A 46 -5.80 -8.59 -3.95
CA HIS A 46 -6.67 -9.75 -3.80
C HIS A 46 -5.96 -10.97 -4.36
N GLY A 47 -5.60 -11.91 -3.48
CA GLY A 47 -5.15 -13.23 -3.89
C GLY A 47 -6.33 -13.98 -4.55
N ALA A 48 -6.32 -14.05 -5.87
CA ALA A 48 -7.18 -14.95 -6.64
C ALA A 48 -6.49 -16.30 -6.84
#